data_AF-A0A3C2ARL2-F1
#
_entry.id   AF-A0A3C2ARL2-F1
#
_cell.length_a   1.000
_cell.length_b   1.000
_cell.length_c   1.000
_cell.angle_alpha   90.00
_cell.angle_beta   90.00
_cell.angle_gamma   90.00
#
_symmetry.space_group_name_H-M   'P 1'
#
loop_
_entity.id
_entity.type
_entity.pdbx_description
1 polymer ?
#
loop_
_entity_poly.entity_id
_entity_poly.type
_entity_poly.pdbx_seq_one_letter_code
_entity_poly.pdbx_strand_id
1 'polypeptide(L)'
;MKRILLSFVALATLGISAQNVNTSKFRQLSQELPTPNVYRTASGAPGHEYYQQQADYNMSITLDDETQRISGKETITYTNNSPDELRYLWVQLDQNMRAQNSMTQQMKTGGIFNDRTRTPQTAFYRIKNNQFYDFDGGFKLEYVQTTSGSNLRYTINNTMMRVDLPSPLRKGQSFSFKIKWWFNINDRMDIGGRSGYEYFEEDDNYLYTIAQFFPRMAVYNDVEGWQN
;
A
#
# COMPACT_ATOMS: atom_id res chain seq x y z
N MET A 1 -51.53 32.02 58.87
CA MET A 1 -50.10 32.03 58.47
C MET A 1 -49.97 31.36 57.11
N LYS A 2 -49.57 32.12 56.09
CA LYS A 2 -49.45 31.68 54.68
C LYS A 2 -48.25 30.74 54.53
N ARG A 3 -48.42 29.60 53.85
CA ARG A 3 -47.29 28.83 53.29
C ARG A 3 -47.53 28.65 51.79
N ILE A 4 -46.76 29.41 51.03
CA ILE A 4 -46.67 29.38 49.57
C ILE A 4 -45.81 28.16 49.22
N LEU A 5 -46.35 27.20 48.48
CA LEU A 5 -45.58 26.11 47.89
C LEU A 5 -45.00 26.61 46.56
N LEU A 6 -43.68 26.85 46.51
CA LEU A 6 -42.97 27.09 45.26
C LEU A 6 -42.68 25.75 44.59
N SER A 7 -43.32 25.50 43.45
CA SER A 7 -42.99 24.38 42.56
C SER A 7 -41.75 24.73 41.73
N PHE A 8 -40.65 24.01 41.97
CA PHE A 8 -39.43 24.11 41.17
C PHE A 8 -39.61 23.28 39.89
N VAL A 9 -39.74 23.95 38.74
CA VAL A 9 -39.69 23.30 37.41
C VAL A 9 -38.21 23.15 37.03
N ALA A 10 -37.69 21.93 37.09
CA ALA A 10 -36.37 21.60 36.57
C ALA A 10 -36.44 21.49 35.03
N LEU A 11 -35.97 22.53 34.34
CA LEU A 11 -35.77 22.51 32.90
C LEU A 11 -34.53 21.66 32.61
N ALA A 12 -34.71 20.40 32.22
CA ALA A 12 -33.62 19.55 31.74
C ALA A 12 -33.22 20.05 30.34
N THR A 13 -32.14 20.83 30.28
CA THR A 13 -31.47 21.14 29.02
C THR A 13 -30.78 19.88 28.52
N LEU A 14 -31.42 19.19 27.57
CA LEU A 14 -30.76 18.18 26.74
C LEU A 14 -29.66 18.90 25.94
N GLY A 15 -28.43 18.81 26.44
CA GLY A 15 -27.26 19.21 25.68
C GLY A 15 -27.15 18.32 24.45
N ILE A 16 -27.51 18.85 23.29
CA ILE A 16 -27.19 18.22 22.01
C ILE A 16 -25.66 18.27 21.91
N SER A 17 -25.00 17.15 22.19
CA SER A 17 -23.60 16.99 21.82
C SER A 17 -23.53 17.04 20.29
N ALA A 18 -23.20 18.21 19.75
CA ALA A 18 -22.86 18.34 18.35
C ALA A 18 -21.70 17.37 18.06
N GLN A 19 -21.89 16.46 17.11
CA GLN A 19 -20.79 15.64 16.59
C GLN A 19 -19.68 16.59 16.15
N ASN A 20 -18.46 16.36 16.63
CA ASN A 20 -17.30 17.17 16.31
C ASN A 20 -16.82 16.77 14.90
N VAL A 21 -17.56 17.20 13.88
CA VAL A 21 -17.30 16.84 12.48
C VAL A 21 -16.06 17.58 12.01
N ASN A 22 -15.04 16.83 11.60
CA ASN A 22 -13.82 17.41 11.05
C ASN A 22 -14.17 18.11 9.71
N THR A 23 -14.04 19.44 9.66
CA THR A 23 -14.31 20.26 8.45
C THR A 23 -13.07 20.51 7.59
N SER A 24 -11.91 19.94 7.97
CA SER A 24 -10.67 20.08 7.21
C SER A 24 -10.83 19.56 5.79
N LYS A 25 -10.29 20.31 4.81
CA LYS A 25 -10.16 19.84 3.42
C LYS A 25 -9.26 18.60 3.29
N PHE A 26 -8.45 18.34 4.32
CA PHE A 26 -7.57 17.17 4.44
C PHE A 26 -8.11 16.11 5.41
N ARG A 27 -9.39 16.20 5.80
CA ARG A 27 -10.01 15.14 6.58
C ARG A 27 -9.98 13.83 5.78
N GLN A 28 -9.91 12.71 6.48
CA GLN A 28 -10.07 11.40 5.86
C GLN A 28 -11.39 11.36 5.08
N LEU A 29 -11.34 10.92 3.82
CA LEU A 29 -12.49 10.90 2.92
C LEU A 29 -13.56 9.90 3.38
N SER A 30 -13.14 8.78 3.97
CA SER A 30 -14.03 7.67 4.38
C SER A 30 -14.24 7.66 5.90
N GLN A 31 -15.12 8.52 6.42
CA GLN A 31 -15.53 8.50 7.84
C GLN A 31 -16.79 7.66 8.09
N GLU A 32 -17.54 7.36 7.02
CA GLU A 32 -18.77 6.60 7.06
C GLU A 32 -18.51 5.16 6.62
N LEU A 33 -19.14 4.21 7.29
CA LEU A 33 -19.14 2.82 6.84
C LEU A 33 -19.87 2.71 5.49
N PRO A 34 -19.42 1.84 4.57
CA PRO A 34 -20.10 1.66 3.30
C PRO A 34 -21.55 1.21 3.52
N THR A 35 -22.47 1.78 2.73
CA THR A 35 -23.87 1.41 2.77
C THR A 35 -24.03 -0.07 2.43
N PRO A 36 -24.82 -0.84 3.20
CA PRO A 36 -25.07 -2.24 2.91
C PRO A 36 -25.68 -2.43 1.51
N ASN A 37 -25.26 -3.49 0.83
CA ASN A 37 -25.71 -3.83 -0.52
C ASN A 37 -25.82 -5.36 -0.68
N VAL A 38 -26.04 -5.85 -1.90
CA VAL A 38 -26.15 -7.30 -2.21
C VAL A 38 -24.83 -8.06 -2.01
N TYR A 39 -23.69 -7.36 -2.05
CA TYR A 39 -22.34 -7.88 -1.86
C TYR A 39 -21.90 -7.90 -0.39
N ARG A 40 -22.35 -6.95 0.43
CA ARG A 40 -21.99 -6.85 1.86
C ARG A 40 -23.18 -6.39 2.71
N THR A 41 -23.52 -7.17 3.73
CA THR A 41 -24.67 -6.91 4.61
C THR A 41 -24.38 -5.80 5.63
N ALA A 42 -25.41 -5.37 6.38
CA ALA A 42 -25.28 -4.35 7.42
C ALA A 42 -24.36 -4.74 8.59
N SER A 43 -24.05 -6.03 8.77
CA SER A 43 -23.07 -6.49 9.74
C SER A 43 -21.64 -6.51 9.19
N GLY A 44 -21.43 -6.17 7.91
CA GLY A 44 -20.15 -6.29 7.22
C GLY A 44 -19.85 -7.70 6.69
N ALA A 45 -20.75 -8.67 6.88
CA ALA A 45 -20.60 -10.02 6.38
C ALA A 45 -20.81 -10.08 4.84
N PRO A 46 -20.19 -11.06 4.14
CA PRO A 46 -20.49 -11.36 2.74
C PRO A 46 -22.00 -11.50 2.50
N GLY A 47 -22.52 -10.76 1.51
CA GLY A 47 -23.88 -10.89 1.00
C GLY A 47 -24.02 -12.06 0.03
N HIS A 48 -25.25 -12.30 -0.44
CA HIS A 48 -25.54 -13.43 -1.33
C HIS A 48 -24.92 -13.31 -2.73
N GLU A 49 -24.57 -12.10 -3.17
CA GLU A 49 -23.83 -11.87 -4.43
C GLU A 49 -22.34 -11.57 -4.21
N TYR A 50 -21.83 -11.72 -2.98
CA TYR A 50 -20.44 -11.42 -2.65
C TYR A 50 -19.45 -12.08 -3.62
N TYR A 51 -18.44 -11.31 -4.04
CA TYR A 51 -17.36 -11.80 -4.87
C TYR A 51 -16.01 -11.42 -4.25
N GLN A 52 -15.01 -12.23 -4.54
CA GLN A 52 -13.62 -11.92 -4.28
C GLN A 52 -12.84 -12.17 -5.56
N GLN A 53 -12.00 -11.23 -5.95
CA GLN A 53 -11.12 -11.42 -7.10
C GLN A 53 -10.09 -12.50 -6.80
N GLN A 54 -9.69 -13.24 -7.83
CA GLN A 54 -8.69 -14.29 -7.72
C GLN A 54 -7.45 -13.91 -8.52
N ALA A 55 -6.30 -13.99 -7.87
CA ALA A 55 -5.00 -13.77 -8.48
C ALA A 55 -4.10 -14.95 -8.15
N ASP A 56 -3.84 -15.79 -9.15
CA ASP A 56 -2.96 -16.95 -9.05
C ASP A 56 -1.55 -16.58 -9.50
N TYR A 57 -0.56 -16.99 -8.72
CA TYR A 57 0.84 -16.66 -8.93
C TYR A 57 1.67 -17.91 -9.16
N ASN A 58 2.46 -17.90 -10.23
CA ASN A 58 3.58 -18.83 -10.42
C ASN A 58 4.86 -18.00 -10.52
N MET A 59 5.75 -18.14 -9.52
CA MET A 59 6.92 -17.27 -9.36
C MET A 59 8.19 -18.10 -9.22
N SER A 60 9.25 -17.61 -9.88
CA SER A 60 10.64 -18.01 -9.62
C SER A 60 11.37 -16.80 -9.08
N ILE A 61 11.86 -16.91 -7.84
CA ILE A 61 12.48 -15.82 -7.11
C ILE A 61 13.90 -16.23 -6.71
N THR A 62 14.83 -15.29 -6.76
CA THR A 62 16.23 -15.49 -6.37
C THR A 62 16.65 -14.35 -5.46
N LEU A 63 17.14 -14.72 -4.28
CA LEU A 63 17.87 -13.84 -3.37
C LEU A 63 19.36 -14.05 -3.62
N ASP A 64 20.04 -12.98 -4.01
CA ASP A 64 21.47 -12.93 -4.25
C ASP A 64 22.13 -12.27 -3.03
N ASP A 65 22.88 -13.07 -2.28
CA ASP A 65 23.56 -12.67 -1.05
C ASP A 65 24.81 -11.83 -1.32
N GLU A 66 25.48 -12.00 -2.46
CA GLU A 66 26.69 -11.24 -2.82
C GLU A 66 26.35 -9.80 -3.18
N THR A 67 25.24 -9.61 -3.89
CA THR A 67 24.79 -8.27 -4.35
C THR A 67 23.64 -7.70 -3.53
N GLN A 68 23.20 -8.41 -2.48
CA GLN A 68 22.04 -8.11 -1.64
C GLN A 68 20.83 -7.67 -2.47
N ARG A 69 20.51 -8.48 -3.47
CA ARG A 69 19.46 -8.22 -4.46
C ARG A 69 18.44 -9.33 -4.45
N ILE A 70 17.18 -8.98 -4.70
CA ILE A 70 16.15 -9.95 -5.01
C ILE A 70 15.66 -9.74 -6.43
N SER A 71 15.50 -10.83 -7.17
CA SER A 71 14.97 -10.84 -8.52
C SER A 71 13.86 -11.86 -8.64
N GLY A 72 12.89 -11.57 -9.51
CA GLY A 72 11.72 -12.40 -9.69
C GLY A 72 11.27 -12.43 -11.14
N LYS A 73 10.80 -13.61 -11.54
CA LYS A 73 9.97 -13.78 -12.74
C LYS A 73 8.67 -14.42 -12.31
N GLU A 74 7.57 -13.74 -12.54
CA GLU A 74 6.24 -14.19 -12.16
C GLU A 74 5.32 -14.25 -13.36
N THR A 75 4.45 -15.25 -13.37
CA THR A 75 3.26 -15.31 -14.21
C THR A 75 2.05 -15.16 -13.29
N ILE A 76 1.27 -14.12 -13.53
CA ILE A 76 0.06 -13.81 -12.78
C ILE A 76 -1.13 -14.21 -13.67
N THR A 77 -2.06 -14.97 -13.13
CA THR A 77 -3.38 -15.21 -13.75
C THR A 77 -4.43 -14.51 -12.91
N TYR A 78 -5.05 -13.48 -13.47
CA TYR A 78 -6.12 -12.74 -12.80
C TYR A 78 -7.46 -13.19 -13.32
N THR A 79 -8.33 -13.66 -12.44
CA THR A 79 -9.71 -14.06 -12.76
C THR A 79 -10.68 -13.02 -12.24
N ASN A 80 -11.46 -12.43 -13.15
CA ASN A 80 -12.43 -11.40 -12.81
C ASN A 80 -13.74 -12.03 -12.30
N ASN A 81 -13.98 -11.96 -11.00
CA ASN A 81 -15.20 -12.41 -10.36
C ASN A 81 -16.23 -11.29 -10.13
N SER A 82 -15.87 -10.04 -10.40
CA SER A 82 -16.79 -8.90 -10.28
C SER A 82 -17.82 -8.89 -11.43
N PRO A 83 -18.97 -8.22 -11.25
CA PRO A 83 -19.92 -7.99 -12.35
C PRO A 83 -19.39 -7.03 -13.42
N ASP A 84 -18.30 -6.32 -13.14
CA ASP A 84 -17.81 -5.24 -13.99
C ASP A 84 -16.92 -5.77 -15.12
N GLU A 85 -16.92 -5.04 -16.24
CA GLU A 85 -15.95 -5.27 -17.30
C GLU A 85 -14.65 -4.50 -17.01
N LEU A 86 -13.56 -5.22 -16.76
CA LEU A 86 -12.26 -4.63 -16.46
C LEU A 86 -11.45 -4.40 -17.73
N ARG A 87 -10.93 -3.18 -17.91
CA ARG A 87 -10.09 -2.81 -19.08
C ARG A 87 -8.61 -2.68 -18.75
N TYR A 88 -8.28 -2.69 -17.47
CA TYR A 88 -6.93 -2.60 -16.95
C TYR A 88 -6.88 -3.31 -15.59
N LEU A 89 -5.68 -3.71 -15.20
CA LEU A 89 -5.40 -4.31 -13.90
C LEU A 89 -4.39 -3.44 -13.16
N TRP A 90 -4.54 -3.32 -11.84
CA TRP A 90 -3.57 -2.62 -11.00
C TRP A 90 -2.69 -3.61 -10.23
N VAL A 91 -1.39 -3.34 -10.22
CA VAL A 91 -0.35 -4.09 -9.52
C VAL A 91 0.38 -3.12 -8.60
N GLN A 92 0.45 -3.45 -7.32
CA GLN A 92 1.24 -2.75 -6.31
C GLN A 92 2.73 -3.05 -6.49
N LEU A 93 3.51 -1.99 -6.48
CA LEU A 93 4.96 -1.94 -6.57
C LEU A 93 5.51 -1.29 -5.29
N ASP A 94 5.21 -1.88 -4.13
CA ASP A 94 5.44 -1.27 -2.80
C ASP A 94 6.90 -0.83 -2.58
N GLN A 95 7.88 -1.58 -3.09
CA GLN A 95 9.29 -1.21 -2.98
C GLN A 95 9.62 0.13 -3.65
N ASN A 96 8.80 0.62 -4.59
CA ASN A 96 9.01 1.92 -5.24
C ASN A 96 8.97 3.09 -4.25
N MET A 97 8.42 2.91 -3.04
CA MET A 97 8.54 3.91 -1.98
C MET A 97 9.99 4.18 -1.52
N ARG A 98 10.92 3.27 -1.84
CA ARG A 98 12.36 3.39 -1.59
C ARG A 98 13.14 3.85 -2.82
N ALA A 99 12.49 4.06 -3.95
CA ALA A 99 13.17 4.66 -5.09
C ALA A 99 13.66 6.07 -4.72
N GLN A 100 14.83 6.43 -5.23
CA GLN A 100 15.49 7.70 -4.93
C GLN A 100 14.58 8.92 -5.16
N ASN A 101 13.81 8.90 -6.25
CA ASN A 101 12.86 9.96 -6.63
C ASN A 101 11.40 9.66 -6.24
N SER A 102 11.17 8.79 -5.25
CA SER A 102 9.81 8.45 -4.83
C SER A 102 9.11 9.59 -4.09
N MET A 103 7.78 9.57 -4.11
CA MET A 103 6.96 10.52 -3.35
C MET A 103 7.30 10.48 -1.84
N THR A 104 7.64 9.32 -1.30
CA THR A 104 8.09 9.18 0.10
C THR A 104 9.34 10.01 0.37
N GLN A 105 10.34 10.00 -0.52
CA GLN A 105 11.54 10.84 -0.35
C GLN A 105 11.21 12.33 -0.55
N GLN A 106 10.38 12.66 -1.55
CA GLN A 106 10.01 14.04 -1.86
C GLN A 106 9.19 14.72 -0.75
N MET A 107 8.37 13.95 -0.03
CA MET A 107 7.54 14.45 1.07
C MET A 107 8.25 14.41 2.43
N LYS A 108 9.49 13.92 2.52
CA LYS A 108 10.24 13.92 3.78
C LYS A 108 10.42 15.36 4.27
N THR A 109 9.76 15.69 5.36
CA THR A 109 9.98 16.94 6.08
C THR A 109 11.06 16.73 7.13
N GLY A 110 12.03 17.63 7.19
CA GLY A 110 13.16 17.52 8.10
C GLY A 110 13.40 18.83 8.85
N GLY A 111 13.12 18.84 10.16
CA GLY A 111 13.76 19.78 11.08
C GLY A 111 15.11 19.23 11.50
N ILE A 112 16.18 20.03 11.37
CA ILE A 112 17.55 19.64 11.77
C ILE A 112 17.61 19.31 13.27
N PHE A 113 16.78 19.96 14.10
CA PHE A 113 16.92 19.95 15.57
C PHE A 113 15.64 19.66 16.37
N ASN A 114 14.59 19.08 15.78
CA ASN A 114 13.26 19.11 16.40
C ASN A 114 12.88 17.93 17.32
N ASP A 115 13.84 17.15 17.83
CA ASP A 115 13.51 16.18 18.89
C ASP A 115 14.66 15.91 19.88
N ARG A 116 14.29 15.60 21.11
CA ARG A 116 15.08 15.59 22.35
C ARG A 116 16.08 14.43 22.47
N THR A 117 16.42 13.74 21.39
CA THR A 117 17.39 12.63 21.37
C THR A 117 18.79 13.11 20.97
N ARG A 118 19.51 13.59 21.99
CA ARG A 118 20.80 14.31 21.94
C ARG A 118 22.01 13.41 21.63
N THR A 119 22.11 12.79 20.46
CA THR A 119 23.40 12.21 20.01
C THR A 119 23.80 12.74 18.63
N PRO A 120 25.08 13.10 18.39
CA PRO A 120 25.56 13.49 17.08
C PRO A 120 25.29 12.46 15.98
N GLN A 121 25.31 11.17 16.33
CA GLN A 121 25.12 10.04 15.43
C GLN A 121 23.68 10.00 14.87
N THR A 122 22.67 10.17 15.73
CA THR A 122 21.27 10.21 15.30
C THR A 122 20.96 11.44 14.44
N ALA A 123 21.60 12.58 14.74
CA ALA A 123 21.47 13.79 13.92
C ALA A 123 22.10 13.62 12.53
N PHE A 124 23.29 13.03 12.46
CA PHE A 124 23.98 12.76 11.20
C PHE A 124 23.19 11.78 10.32
N TYR A 125 22.72 10.67 10.89
CA TYR A 125 21.88 9.69 10.20
C TYR A 125 20.64 10.33 9.58
N ARG A 126 19.95 11.21 10.33
CA ARG A 126 18.76 11.91 9.82
C ARG A 126 19.10 12.86 8.67
N ILE A 127 20.22 13.58 8.75
CA ILE A 127 20.66 14.47 7.67
C ILE A 127 21.00 13.65 6.42
N LYS A 128 21.80 12.58 6.57
CA LYS A 128 22.12 11.65 5.47
C LYS A 128 20.85 11.13 4.81
N ASN A 129 19.94 10.55 5.57
CA ASN A 129 18.74 9.91 5.03
C ASN A 129 17.63 10.86 4.56
N ASN A 130 17.70 12.14 4.92
CA ASN A 130 16.71 13.14 4.47
C ASN A 130 17.23 14.06 3.37
N GLN A 131 18.55 14.31 3.29
CA GLN A 131 19.13 15.29 2.37
C GLN A 131 20.04 14.63 1.32
N PHE A 132 20.58 13.45 1.64
CA PHE A 132 21.56 12.74 0.81
C PHE A 132 21.13 11.29 0.56
N TYR A 133 19.82 11.06 0.44
CA TYR A 133 19.29 9.72 0.14
C TYR A 133 19.63 9.35 -1.32
N ASP A 134 20.51 8.36 -1.49
CA ASP A 134 21.06 7.92 -2.78
C ASP A 134 20.84 6.42 -3.05
N PHE A 135 20.11 5.73 -2.17
CA PHE A 135 19.82 4.31 -2.33
C PHE A 135 19.00 4.02 -3.59
N ASP A 136 19.50 3.12 -4.43
CA ASP A 136 18.81 2.64 -5.64
C ASP A 136 17.75 1.58 -5.30
N GLY A 137 16.68 2.03 -4.63
CA GLY A 137 15.53 1.21 -4.31
C GLY A 137 14.46 1.17 -5.41
N GLY A 138 13.39 0.44 -5.12
CA GLY A 138 12.25 0.28 -6.02
C GLY A 138 12.43 -0.84 -7.05
N PHE A 139 11.30 -1.37 -7.51
CA PHE A 139 11.27 -2.39 -8.53
C PHE A 139 11.84 -1.84 -9.85
N LYS A 140 12.83 -2.54 -10.39
CA LYS A 140 13.31 -2.37 -11.75
C LYS A 140 12.65 -3.45 -12.60
N LEU A 141 11.72 -3.03 -13.45
CA LEU A 141 11.01 -3.95 -14.34
C LEU A 141 11.86 -4.19 -15.58
N GLU A 142 12.18 -5.45 -15.87
CA GLU A 142 12.80 -5.83 -17.13
C GLU A 142 11.75 -5.96 -18.24
N TYR A 143 10.59 -6.55 -17.93
CA TYR A 143 9.45 -6.58 -18.83
C TYR A 143 8.12 -6.80 -18.13
N VAL A 144 7.05 -6.35 -18.80
CA VAL A 144 5.66 -6.72 -18.55
C VAL A 144 5.07 -7.19 -19.89
N GLN A 145 4.72 -8.47 -19.97
CA GLN A 145 4.43 -9.13 -21.25
C GLN A 145 3.23 -10.09 -21.15
N THR A 146 2.60 -10.38 -22.27
CA THR A 146 1.68 -11.51 -22.41
C THR A 146 2.42 -12.84 -22.19
N THR A 147 1.67 -13.93 -21.99
CA THR A 147 2.28 -15.27 -21.90
C THR A 147 3.01 -15.68 -23.19
N SER A 148 2.59 -15.15 -24.34
CA SER A 148 3.23 -15.32 -25.65
C SER A 148 4.49 -14.46 -25.88
N GLY A 149 4.83 -13.55 -24.94
CA GLY A 149 6.04 -12.72 -25.00
C GLY A 149 5.86 -11.35 -25.67
N SER A 150 4.64 -10.94 -26.00
CA SER A 150 4.36 -9.60 -26.52
C SER A 150 4.33 -8.58 -25.39
N ASN A 151 4.95 -7.42 -25.58
CA ASN A 151 4.93 -6.35 -24.58
C ASN A 151 3.50 -5.83 -24.32
N LEU A 152 3.15 -5.69 -23.04
CA LEU A 152 1.91 -5.05 -22.62
C LEU A 152 2.14 -3.56 -22.40
N ARG A 153 1.12 -2.76 -22.69
CA ARG A 153 1.12 -1.35 -22.32
C ARG A 153 0.87 -1.23 -20.82
N TYR A 154 1.71 -0.47 -20.13
CA TYR A 154 1.53 -0.18 -18.71
C TYR A 154 1.97 1.24 -18.36
N THR A 155 1.48 1.75 -17.23
CA THR A 155 1.87 3.03 -16.65
C THR A 155 2.17 2.83 -15.17
N ILE A 156 3.35 3.25 -14.73
CA ILE A 156 3.70 3.29 -13.31
C ILE A 156 3.33 4.66 -12.75
N ASN A 157 2.55 4.65 -11.67
CA ASN A 157 2.20 5.80 -10.85
C ASN A 157 2.67 5.53 -9.41
N ASN A 158 3.86 6.01 -9.07
CA ASN A 158 4.50 5.78 -7.76
C ASN A 158 4.61 4.28 -7.42
N THR A 159 3.93 3.83 -6.37
CA THR A 159 3.88 2.43 -5.89
C THR A 159 2.79 1.62 -6.57
N MET A 160 2.18 2.11 -7.66
CA MET A 160 1.12 1.43 -8.38
C MET A 160 1.46 1.33 -9.85
N MET A 161 1.15 0.21 -10.49
CA MET A 161 1.30 -0.01 -11.92
C MET A 161 -0.04 -0.42 -12.54
N ARG A 162 -0.50 0.33 -13.53
CA ARG A 162 -1.67 -0.01 -14.34
C ARG A 162 -1.23 -0.77 -15.58
N VAL A 163 -1.70 -1.99 -15.75
CA VAL A 163 -1.50 -2.81 -16.94
C VAL A 163 -2.75 -2.72 -17.80
N ASP A 164 -2.64 -2.20 -19.03
CA ASP A 164 -3.76 -2.11 -19.96
C ASP A 164 -4.00 -3.45 -20.65
N LEU A 165 -5.26 -3.93 -20.60
CA LEU A 165 -5.62 -5.21 -21.18
C LEU A 165 -5.83 -5.09 -22.70
N PRO A 166 -5.33 -6.04 -23.52
CA PRO A 166 -5.57 -6.05 -24.96
C PRO A 166 -7.06 -6.15 -25.33
N SER A 167 -7.84 -6.80 -24.48
CA SER A 167 -9.29 -6.94 -24.59
C SER A 167 -9.93 -6.81 -23.21
N PRO A 168 -11.17 -6.27 -23.12
CA PRO A 168 -11.86 -6.20 -21.84
C PRO A 168 -12.07 -7.58 -21.20
N LEU A 169 -11.88 -7.66 -19.89
CA LEU A 169 -12.00 -8.87 -19.08
C LEU A 169 -13.35 -8.88 -18.35
N ARG A 170 -14.27 -9.72 -18.82
CA ARG A 170 -15.64 -9.84 -18.28
C ARG A 170 -15.68 -10.79 -17.08
N LYS A 171 -16.81 -10.78 -16.36
CA LYS A 171 -17.08 -11.72 -15.26
C LYS A 171 -16.82 -13.17 -15.68
N GLY A 172 -16.09 -13.89 -14.84
CA GLY A 172 -15.68 -15.29 -15.02
C GLY A 172 -14.52 -15.50 -15.99
N GLN A 173 -14.01 -14.46 -16.66
CA GLN A 173 -12.86 -14.56 -17.54
C GLN A 173 -11.55 -14.37 -16.77
N SER A 174 -10.48 -14.96 -17.31
CA SER A 174 -9.13 -14.82 -16.77
C SER A 174 -8.16 -14.25 -17.79
N PHE A 175 -7.15 -13.52 -17.32
CA PHE A 175 -6.04 -13.02 -18.12
C PHE A 175 -4.72 -13.34 -17.44
N SER A 176 -3.79 -13.93 -18.20
CA SER A 176 -2.45 -14.27 -17.71
C SER A 176 -1.38 -13.38 -18.36
N PHE A 177 -0.46 -12.88 -17.54
CA PHE A 177 0.65 -12.05 -17.98
C PHE A 177 1.89 -12.30 -17.12
N LYS A 178 3.06 -11.88 -17.63
CA LYS A 178 4.36 -12.09 -17.01
C LYS A 178 4.98 -10.76 -16.61
N ILE A 179 5.59 -10.73 -15.44
CA ILE A 179 6.45 -9.64 -14.99
C ILE A 179 7.83 -10.22 -14.67
N LYS A 180 8.90 -9.59 -15.14
CA LYS A 180 10.26 -9.84 -14.66
C LYS A 180 10.83 -8.58 -14.05
N TRP A 181 11.40 -8.71 -12.87
CA TRP A 181 11.77 -7.59 -12.04
C TRP A 181 12.95 -7.91 -11.12
N TRP A 182 13.62 -6.89 -10.61
CA TRP A 182 14.57 -6.99 -9.51
C TRP A 182 14.58 -5.71 -8.67
N PHE A 183 15.08 -5.76 -7.44
CA PHE A 183 15.40 -4.57 -6.65
C PHE A 183 16.53 -4.84 -5.65
N ASN A 184 17.30 -3.81 -5.31
CA ASN A 184 18.32 -3.91 -4.26
C ASN A 184 17.65 -3.87 -2.88
N ILE A 185 18.13 -4.70 -1.97
CA ILE A 185 17.63 -4.76 -0.59
C ILE A 185 18.34 -3.67 0.20
N ASN A 186 17.59 -2.88 0.97
CA ASN A 186 18.18 -1.82 1.79
C ASN A 186 18.88 -2.39 3.01
N ASP A 187 20.01 -1.81 3.40
CA ASP A 187 20.55 -1.99 4.74
C ASP A 187 19.57 -1.35 5.73
N ARG A 188 19.00 -2.14 6.63
CA ARG A 188 18.02 -1.65 7.61
C ARG A 188 18.68 -0.90 8.77
N MET A 189 19.96 -1.12 9.01
CA MET A 189 20.74 -0.40 10.03
C MET A 189 21.15 0.99 9.53
N ASP A 190 21.36 1.15 8.22
CA ASP A 190 21.70 2.45 7.60
C ASP A 190 20.50 3.26 7.08
N ILE A 191 19.48 2.61 6.52
CA ILE A 191 18.32 3.31 5.92
C ILE A 191 17.10 3.27 6.86
N GLY A 192 17.05 2.28 7.76
CA GLY A 192 15.97 2.10 8.70
C GLY A 192 14.76 1.39 8.08
N GLY A 193 13.70 1.32 8.87
CA GLY A 193 12.50 0.56 8.52
C GLY A 193 12.61 -0.91 8.93
N ARG A 194 11.48 -1.62 8.83
CA ARG A 194 11.38 -3.02 9.28
C ARG A 194 11.89 -4.03 8.24
N SER A 195 11.89 -3.64 6.97
CA SER A 195 12.39 -4.47 5.88
C SER A 195 13.77 -4.03 5.44
N GLY A 196 14.61 -5.01 5.09
CA GLY A 196 15.99 -4.83 4.68
C GLY A 196 16.85 -6.02 5.11
N TYR A 197 18.15 -5.92 4.84
CA TYR A 197 19.16 -6.81 5.42
C TYR A 197 19.84 -6.16 6.62
N GLU A 198 20.48 -6.97 7.44
CA GLU A 198 21.43 -6.58 8.48
C GLU A 198 22.65 -7.48 8.38
N TYR A 199 23.84 -6.89 8.38
CA TYR A 199 25.11 -7.61 8.31
C TYR A 199 25.65 -7.89 9.71
N PHE A 200 26.06 -9.13 9.96
CA PHE A 200 26.65 -9.60 11.21
C PHE A 200 28.14 -9.88 10.99
N GLU A 201 28.98 -8.94 11.41
CA GLU A 201 30.44 -9.00 11.22
C GLU A 201 31.09 -10.22 11.90
N GLU A 202 30.56 -10.68 13.03
CA GLU A 202 31.12 -11.81 13.80
C GLU A 202 31.10 -13.12 13.01
N ASP A 203 30.08 -13.30 12.16
CA ASP A 203 29.81 -14.55 11.43
C ASP A 203 29.95 -14.40 9.91
N ASP A 204 30.30 -13.21 9.40
CA ASP A 204 30.33 -12.87 7.96
C ASP A 204 29.02 -13.28 7.25
N ASN A 205 27.88 -12.83 7.79
CA ASN A 205 26.56 -13.29 7.36
C ASN A 205 25.51 -12.18 7.35
N TYR A 206 24.47 -12.34 6.54
CA TYR A 206 23.34 -11.42 6.41
C TYR A 206 22.04 -12.03 6.96
N LEU A 207 21.30 -11.24 7.73
CA LEU A 207 19.91 -11.53 8.08
C LEU A 207 18.98 -10.72 7.19
N TYR A 208 18.06 -11.41 6.52
CA TYR A 208 17.05 -10.77 5.68
C TYR A 208 15.69 -10.74 6.35
N THR A 209 15.04 -9.58 6.33
CA THR A 209 13.62 -9.45 6.67
C THR A 209 12.95 -8.65 5.58
N ILE A 210 12.13 -9.28 4.74
CA ILE A 210 11.55 -8.61 3.57
C ILE A 210 10.04 -8.83 3.54
N ALA A 211 9.29 -7.74 3.63
CA ALA A 211 7.85 -7.70 3.38
C ALA A 211 7.59 -7.06 2.01
N GLN A 212 6.42 -7.33 1.44
CA GLN A 212 5.99 -6.75 0.16
C GLN A 212 7.05 -6.88 -0.94
N PHE A 213 7.64 -8.08 -1.06
CA PHE A 213 8.85 -8.30 -1.84
C PHE A 213 8.59 -8.63 -3.32
N PHE A 214 7.34 -8.63 -3.79
CA PHE A 214 6.99 -8.90 -5.19
C PHE A 214 5.85 -7.98 -5.65
N PRO A 215 5.73 -7.68 -6.97
CA PRO A 215 4.59 -6.99 -7.54
C PRO A 215 3.27 -7.74 -7.27
N ARG A 216 2.37 -7.10 -6.53
CA ARG A 216 1.17 -7.75 -6.01
C ARG A 216 -0.09 -7.17 -6.63
N MET A 217 -1.05 -7.99 -7.04
CA MET A 217 -2.33 -7.52 -7.56
C MET A 217 -3.00 -6.62 -6.50
N ALA A 218 -3.42 -5.43 -6.94
CA ALA A 218 -4.26 -4.58 -6.12
C ALA A 218 -5.62 -5.24 -5.91
N VAL A 219 -6.26 -4.96 -4.78
CA VAL A 219 -7.61 -5.45 -4.51
C VAL A 219 -8.59 -4.69 -5.38
N TYR A 220 -9.51 -5.40 -6.05
CA TYR A 220 -10.70 -4.80 -6.65
C TYR A 220 -11.94 -5.29 -5.88
N ASN A 221 -12.71 -4.37 -5.31
CA ASN A 221 -13.86 -4.69 -4.46
C ASN A 221 -15.08 -3.79 -4.75
N ASP A 222 -16.21 -4.14 -4.14
CA ASP A 222 -17.53 -3.50 -4.30
C ASP A 222 -17.64 -2.10 -3.66
N VAL A 223 -16.66 -1.69 -2.85
CA VAL A 223 -16.69 -0.42 -2.09
C VAL A 223 -15.80 0.63 -2.75
N GLU A 224 -14.58 0.25 -3.09
CA GLU A 224 -13.50 1.15 -3.53
C GLU A 224 -13.17 0.98 -5.00
N GLY A 225 -13.69 -0.06 -5.67
CA GLY A 225 -13.12 -0.51 -6.94
C GLY A 225 -11.68 -0.96 -6.69
N TRP A 226 -10.72 -0.40 -7.43
CA TRP A 226 -9.30 -0.66 -7.19
C TRP A 226 -8.78 0.07 -5.95
N GLN A 227 -8.34 -0.69 -4.94
CA GLN A 227 -7.72 -0.17 -3.74
C GLN A 227 -6.27 0.27 -4.01
N ASN A 228 -5.96 1.52 -3.65
CA ASN A 228 -4.63 2.13 -3.76
C ASN A 228 -3.99 2.45 -2.40
#